data_AF-A0A421ELM4-F1
#
_entry.id   AF-A0A421ELM4-F1
#
_cell.length_a   1.000
_cell.length_b   1.000
_cell.length_c   1.000
_cell.angle_alpha   90.00
_cell.angle_beta   90.00
_cell.angle_gamma   90.00
#
_symmetry.space_group_name_H-M   'P 1'
#
loop_
_entity.id
_entity.type
_entity.pdbx_description
1 polymer ?
#
loop_
_entity_poly.entity_id
_entity_poly.type
_entity_poly.pdbx_seq_one_letter_code
_entity_poly.pdbx_strand_id
1 'polypeptide(L)'
;MVGVSDEERLVAEIPASLKYLVDEDDRSNKQVVISALERELGVNSNDSVAVIDRKIRRKEERLEQELEQAREHRDRVAQLKDDLDEIRELREDKVDEEGSYEDALDTLLDEMEAGDFPQVWATHPRVDDIRGEHGRSNEEILYDLKQRAADQERDLLNTNFMQQMHADTQRRAGNEQPVAEAFDGDGGDA
;
A
#
# COMPACT_ATOMS: atom_id res chain seq x y z
N MET A 1 -37.09 2.71 -41.57
CA MET A 1 -35.75 2.69 -42.18
C MET A 1 -35.46 1.26 -42.60
N VAL A 2 -35.45 0.99 -43.91
CA VAL A 2 -35.10 -0.33 -44.45
C VAL A 2 -33.59 -0.33 -44.66
N GLY A 3 -32.89 -1.23 -43.97
CA GLY A 3 -31.44 -1.39 -44.11
C GLY A 3 -31.12 -1.82 -45.54
N VAL A 4 -30.37 -0.98 -46.25
CA VAL A 4 -29.80 -1.32 -47.55
C VAL A 4 -28.67 -2.29 -47.26
N SER A 5 -28.91 -3.59 -47.43
CA SER A 5 -27.82 -4.55 -47.58
C SER A 5 -27.11 -4.18 -48.87
N ASP A 6 -25.82 -3.86 -48.79
CA ASP A 6 -24.94 -3.49 -49.91
C ASP A 6 -24.59 -4.71 -50.80
N GLU A 7 -25.58 -5.59 -51.02
CA GLU A 7 -25.46 -6.78 -51.86
C GLU A 7 -25.88 -6.40 -53.28
N GLU A 8 -24.91 -6.22 -54.17
CA GLU A 8 -25.18 -6.09 -55.59
C GLU A 8 -25.69 -7.43 -56.17
N ARG A 9 -26.75 -7.37 -56.99
CA ARG A 9 -27.38 -8.56 -57.56
C ARG A 9 -26.80 -8.90 -58.93
N LEU A 10 -26.06 -10.01 -59.02
CA LEU A 10 -25.58 -10.56 -60.29
C LEU A 10 -26.67 -11.43 -60.94
N VAL A 11 -27.11 -11.08 -62.15
CA VAL A 11 -28.13 -11.83 -62.92
C VAL A 11 -27.56 -12.14 -64.30
N ALA A 12 -27.58 -13.42 -64.67
CA ALA A 12 -27.17 -13.87 -66.00
C ALA A 12 -28.07 -15.03 -66.45
N GLU A 13 -28.40 -15.04 -67.74
CA GLU A 13 -29.03 -16.21 -68.37
C GLU A 13 -27.93 -17.20 -68.75
N ILE A 14 -27.99 -18.40 -68.16
CA ILE A 14 -27.00 -19.45 -68.40
C ILE A 14 -27.59 -20.57 -69.26
N PRO A 15 -26.78 -21.19 -70.14
CA PRO A 15 -27.15 -22.41 -70.85
C PRO A 15 -27.65 -23.50 -69.91
N ALA A 16 -28.67 -24.24 -70.34
CA ALA A 16 -29.31 -25.30 -69.54
C ALA A 16 -28.30 -26.39 -69.11
N SER A 17 -27.29 -26.66 -69.92
CA SER A 17 -26.21 -27.60 -69.60
C SER A 17 -25.37 -27.16 -68.40
N LEU A 18 -25.08 -25.86 -68.26
CA LEU A 18 -24.35 -25.33 -67.11
C LEU A 18 -25.22 -25.30 -65.86
N LYS A 19 -26.52 -24.98 -66.02
CA LYS A 19 -27.48 -25.08 -64.92
C LYS A 19 -27.54 -26.50 -64.35
N TYR A 20 -27.62 -27.50 -65.22
CA TYR A 20 -27.63 -28.90 -64.83
C TYR A 20 -26.38 -29.30 -64.02
N LEU A 21 -25.19 -28.83 -64.44
CA LEU A 21 -23.95 -29.10 -63.71
C LEU A 21 -23.89 -28.43 -62.32
N VAL A 22 -24.53 -27.27 -62.15
CA VAL A 22 -24.62 -26.59 -60.85
C VAL A 22 -25.64 -27.28 -59.94
N ASP A 23 -26.74 -27.76 -60.49
CA ASP A 23 -27.80 -28.46 -59.74
C ASP A 23 -27.36 -29.87 -59.27
N GLU A 24 -26.39 -30.50 -59.95
CA GLU A 24 -25.76 -31.77 -59.56
C GLU A 24 -24.58 -31.59 -58.57
N ASP A 25 -24.17 -30.36 -58.25
CA ASP A 25 -23.14 -30.10 -57.24
C ASP A 25 -23.77 -30.11 -55.84
N ASP A 26 -23.14 -30.79 -54.88
CA ASP A 26 -23.63 -30.87 -53.50
C ASP A 26 -23.62 -29.50 -52.77
N ARG A 27 -22.90 -28.50 -53.31
CA ARG A 27 -22.84 -27.13 -52.77
C ARG A 27 -24.02 -26.30 -53.26
N SER A 28 -24.37 -25.27 -52.50
CA SER A 28 -25.38 -24.31 -52.95
C SER A 28 -24.91 -23.52 -54.18
N ASN A 29 -25.84 -23.13 -55.06
CA ASN A 29 -25.55 -22.30 -56.25
C ASN A 29 -24.74 -21.03 -55.89
N LYS A 30 -25.01 -20.43 -54.72
CA LYS A 30 -24.25 -19.28 -54.20
C LYS A 30 -22.78 -19.63 -53.97
N GLN A 31 -22.49 -20.77 -53.33
CA GLN A 31 -21.12 -21.21 -53.05
C GLN A 31 -20.36 -21.56 -54.34
N VAL A 32 -21.04 -22.21 -55.30
CA VAL A 32 -20.45 -22.55 -56.60
C VAL A 32 -20.04 -21.28 -57.36
N VAL A 33 -20.93 -20.28 -57.40
CA VAL A 33 -20.65 -18.99 -58.08
C VAL A 33 -19.55 -18.21 -57.37
N ILE A 34 -19.58 -18.11 -56.04
CA ILE A 34 -18.52 -17.43 -55.28
C ILE A 34 -17.17 -18.08 -55.57
N SER A 35 -17.04 -19.41 -55.46
CA SER A 35 -15.78 -20.09 -55.72
C SER A 35 -15.31 -19.99 -57.17
N ALA A 36 -16.22 -19.98 -58.14
CA ALA A 36 -15.88 -19.78 -59.55
C ALA A 36 -15.35 -18.36 -59.80
N LEU A 37 -16.01 -17.34 -59.23
CA LEU A 37 -15.57 -15.95 -59.31
C LEU A 37 -14.23 -15.74 -58.60
N GLU A 38 -14.03 -16.33 -57.42
CA GLU A 38 -12.77 -16.29 -56.67
C GLU A 38 -11.62 -16.91 -57.48
N ARG A 39 -11.89 -18.05 -58.14
CA ARG A 39 -10.92 -18.74 -59.00
C ARG A 39 -10.57 -17.96 -60.25
N GLU A 40 -11.54 -17.34 -60.91
CA GLU A 40 -11.34 -16.59 -62.15
C GLU A 40 -10.67 -15.24 -61.91
N LEU A 41 -11.05 -14.54 -60.83
CA LEU A 41 -10.51 -13.23 -60.47
C LEU A 41 -9.23 -13.32 -59.61
N GLY A 42 -8.84 -14.51 -59.17
CA GLY A 42 -7.64 -14.74 -58.35
C GLY A 42 -7.72 -14.12 -56.95
N VAL A 43 -8.93 -13.94 -56.40
CA VAL A 43 -9.18 -13.33 -55.09
C VAL A 43 -9.93 -14.29 -54.19
N ASN A 44 -9.59 -14.33 -52.91
CA ASN A 44 -10.38 -15.00 -51.89
C ASN A 44 -11.30 -13.97 -51.24
N SER A 45 -12.61 -14.22 -51.17
CA SER A 45 -13.57 -13.30 -50.54
C SER A 45 -13.24 -13.00 -49.08
N ASN A 46 -12.56 -13.93 -48.38
CA ASN A 46 -12.06 -13.76 -47.02
C ASN A 46 -10.78 -12.89 -46.91
N ASP A 47 -10.07 -12.68 -48.02
CA ASP A 47 -8.86 -11.85 -48.14
C ASP A 47 -9.10 -10.59 -48.99
N SER A 48 -10.37 -10.24 -49.21
CA SER A 48 -10.69 -8.94 -49.81
C SER A 48 -10.04 -7.82 -48.98
N VAL A 49 -9.48 -6.84 -49.69
CA VAL A 49 -8.77 -5.69 -49.08
C VAL A 49 -9.61 -5.05 -47.97
N ALA A 50 -10.92 -4.91 -48.18
CA ALA A 50 -11.85 -4.37 -47.18
C ALA A 50 -11.94 -5.20 -45.88
N VAL A 51 -11.85 -6.53 -45.94
CA VAL A 51 -11.84 -7.41 -44.76
C VAL A 51 -10.50 -7.29 -44.02
N ILE A 52 -9.40 -7.19 -44.76
CA ILE A 52 -8.05 -6.98 -44.20
C ILE A 52 -7.97 -5.61 -43.52
N ASP A 53 -8.43 -4.53 -44.17
CA ASP A 53 -8.45 -3.18 -43.61
C ASP A 53 -9.29 -3.11 -42.33
N ARG A 54 -10.44 -3.81 -42.30
CA ARG A 54 -11.26 -3.91 -41.08
C ARG A 54 -10.54 -4.67 -39.97
N LYS A 55 -9.78 -5.72 -40.29
CA LYS A 55 -8.96 -6.46 -39.31
C LYS A 55 -7.82 -5.58 -38.78
N ILE A 56 -7.15 -4.83 -39.65
CA ILE A 56 -6.09 -3.88 -39.30
C ILE A 56 -6.64 -2.83 -38.34
N ARG A 57 -7.74 -2.16 -38.71
CA ARG A 57 -8.35 -1.12 -37.86
C ARG A 57 -8.69 -1.62 -36.45
N ARG A 58 -9.31 -2.81 -36.34
CA ARG A 58 -9.61 -3.42 -35.03
C ARG A 58 -8.35 -3.72 -34.22
N LYS A 59 -7.24 -4.06 -34.87
CA LYS A 59 -5.96 -4.33 -34.21
C LYS A 59 -5.27 -3.03 -33.79
N GLU A 60 -5.35 -1.98 -34.61
CA GLU A 60 -4.86 -0.64 -34.28
C GLU A 60 -5.63 -0.06 -33.09
N GLU A 61 -6.97 -0.12 -33.10
CA GLU A 61 -7.82 0.32 -31.99
C GLU A 61 -7.48 -0.44 -30.69
N ARG A 62 -7.25 -1.75 -30.78
CA ARG A 62 -6.86 -2.54 -29.61
C ARG A 62 -5.45 -2.20 -29.14
N LEU A 63 -4.50 -1.96 -30.05
CA LEU A 63 -3.15 -1.55 -29.71
C LEU A 63 -3.14 -0.20 -28.98
N GLU A 64 -3.93 0.76 -29.45
CA GLU A 64 -4.06 2.07 -28.82
C GLU A 64 -4.59 1.95 -27.39
N GLN A 65 -5.63 1.12 -27.17
CA GLN A 65 -6.17 0.86 -25.83
C GLN A 65 -5.12 0.23 -24.90
N GLU A 66 -4.35 -0.75 -25.37
CA GLU A 66 -3.31 -1.41 -24.56
C GLU A 66 -2.16 -0.45 -24.23
N LEU A 67 -1.79 0.44 -25.17
CA LEU A 67 -0.79 1.48 -24.92
C LEU A 67 -1.25 2.49 -23.88
N GLU A 68 -2.52 2.87 -23.90
CA GLU A 68 -3.07 3.79 -22.91
C GLU A 68 -3.13 3.13 -21.52
N GLN A 69 -3.60 1.88 -21.45
CA GLN A 69 -3.56 1.11 -20.19
C GLN A 69 -2.14 0.95 -19.66
N ALA A 70 -1.14 0.75 -20.53
CA ALA A 70 0.26 0.66 -20.12
C ALA A 70 0.79 1.99 -19.57
N ARG A 71 0.34 3.13 -20.11
CA ARG A 71 0.65 4.47 -19.57
C ARG A 71 0.01 4.67 -18.20
N GLU A 72 -1.30 4.44 -18.08
CA GLU A 72 -2.02 4.53 -16.81
C GLU A 72 -1.39 3.62 -15.74
N HIS A 73 -0.99 2.40 -16.12
CA HIS A 73 -0.32 1.48 -15.21
C HIS A 73 1.05 2.00 -14.78
N ARG A 74 1.82 2.57 -15.70
CA ARG A 74 3.11 3.18 -15.41
C ARG A 74 2.96 4.37 -14.45
N ASP A 75 1.97 5.22 -14.66
CA ASP A 75 1.71 6.38 -13.81
C ASP A 75 1.29 5.95 -12.40
N ARG A 76 0.44 4.91 -12.30
CA ARG A 76 0.09 4.31 -11.01
C ARG A 76 1.30 3.72 -10.29
N VAL A 77 2.20 3.04 -11.02
CA VAL A 77 3.43 2.50 -10.44
C VAL A 77 4.36 3.61 -9.97
N ALA A 78 4.42 4.75 -10.68
CA ALA A 78 5.18 5.91 -10.23
C ALA A 78 4.60 6.47 -8.93
N GLN A 79 3.28 6.69 -8.87
CA GLN A 79 2.61 7.17 -7.67
C GLN A 79 2.83 6.24 -6.47
N LEU A 80 2.70 4.92 -6.66
CA LEU A 80 2.96 3.95 -5.58
C LEU A 80 4.41 3.97 -5.09
N LYS A 81 5.37 4.35 -5.93
CA LYS A 81 6.77 4.51 -5.50
C LYS A 81 6.93 5.77 -4.66
N ASP A 82 6.35 6.88 -5.11
CA ASP A 82 6.39 8.15 -4.39
C ASP A 82 5.73 7.98 -3.00
N ASP A 83 4.55 7.36 -2.95
CA ASP A 83 3.84 7.05 -1.69
C ASP A 83 4.67 6.13 -0.78
N LEU A 84 5.37 5.14 -1.36
CA LEU A 84 6.22 4.22 -0.59
C LEU A 84 7.44 4.93 0.00
N ASP A 85 8.04 5.84 -0.74
CA ASP A 85 9.20 6.60 -0.28
C ASP A 85 8.78 7.61 0.81
N GLU A 86 7.62 8.27 0.68
CA GLU A 86 7.03 9.11 1.75
C GLU A 86 6.78 8.31 3.04
N ILE A 87 6.18 7.13 2.93
CA ILE A 87 5.93 6.26 4.10
C ILE A 87 7.24 5.82 4.77
N ARG A 88 8.30 5.58 3.99
CA ARG A 88 9.61 5.21 4.53
C ARG A 88 10.26 6.36 5.29
N GLU A 89 10.21 7.57 4.74
CA GLU A 89 10.71 8.78 5.40
C GLU A 89 9.96 9.01 6.71
N LEU A 90 8.62 8.95 6.69
CA LEU A 90 7.81 9.08 7.91
C LEU A 90 8.16 8.02 8.96
N ARG A 91 8.48 6.80 8.53
CA ARG A 91 8.92 5.73 9.45
C ARG A 91 10.28 6.05 10.06
N GLU A 92 11.23 6.55 9.27
CA GLU A 92 12.56 6.95 9.73
C GLU A 92 12.44 8.08 10.76
N ASP A 93 11.69 9.14 10.45
CA ASP A 93 11.42 10.24 11.37
C ASP A 93 10.84 9.76 12.70
N LYS A 94 9.91 8.79 12.66
CA LYS A 94 9.30 8.21 13.86
C LYS A 94 10.28 7.39 14.69
N VAL A 95 11.17 6.63 14.04
CA VAL A 95 12.21 5.86 14.73
C VAL A 95 13.21 6.81 15.38
N ASP A 96 13.60 7.89 14.70
CA ASP A 96 14.52 8.89 15.24
C ASP A 96 13.87 9.68 16.41
N GLU A 97 12.59 10.02 16.31
CA GLU A 97 11.83 10.65 17.39
C GLU A 97 11.72 9.74 18.62
N GLU A 98 11.46 8.44 18.42
CA GLU A 98 11.41 7.43 19.48
C GLU A 98 12.78 7.24 20.13
N GLY A 99 13.85 7.10 19.34
CA GLY A 99 15.23 7.01 19.87
C GLY A 99 15.63 8.24 20.68
N SER A 100 15.28 9.44 20.20
CA SER A 100 15.53 10.69 20.92
C SER A 100 14.80 10.76 22.27
N TYR A 101 13.54 10.28 22.30
CA TYR A 101 12.77 10.22 23.55
C TYR A 101 13.39 9.24 24.55
N GLU A 102 13.78 8.06 24.07
CA GLU A 102 14.44 7.05 24.88
C GLU A 102 15.77 7.54 25.46
N ASP A 103 16.60 8.20 24.65
CA ASP A 103 17.87 8.80 25.07
C ASP A 103 17.66 9.90 26.13
N ALA A 104 16.58 10.69 26.00
CA ALA A 104 16.22 11.71 26.98
C ALA A 104 15.83 11.10 28.33
N LEU A 105 15.09 9.98 28.33
CA LEU A 105 14.76 9.23 29.55
C LEU A 105 16.03 8.65 30.20
N ASP A 106 16.90 8.02 29.41
CA ASP A 106 18.16 7.44 29.91
C ASP A 106 19.07 8.52 30.50
N THR A 107 19.18 9.68 29.84
CA THR A 107 19.93 10.83 30.35
C THR A 107 19.39 11.28 31.71
N LEU A 108 18.07 11.38 31.86
CA LEU A 108 17.46 11.76 33.13
C LEU A 108 17.72 10.71 34.22
N LEU A 109 17.67 9.42 33.90
CA LEU A 109 18.00 8.34 34.84
C LEU A 109 19.47 8.42 35.30
N ASP A 110 20.39 8.66 34.38
CA ASP A 110 21.81 8.83 34.70
C ASP A 110 22.04 10.04 35.63
N GLU A 111 21.36 11.18 35.37
CA GLU A 111 21.41 12.36 36.26
C GLU A 111 20.80 12.07 37.65
N MET A 112 19.77 11.21 37.73
CA MET A 112 19.20 10.76 39.01
C MET A 112 20.18 9.88 39.79
N GLU A 113 20.86 8.93 39.14
CA GLU A 113 21.87 8.06 39.76
C GLU A 113 23.13 8.85 40.19
N ALA A 114 23.51 9.86 39.42
CA ALA A 114 24.59 10.79 39.77
C ALA A 114 24.24 11.66 40.99
N GLY A 115 22.96 11.76 41.35
CA GLY A 115 22.45 12.55 42.46
C GLY A 115 22.19 14.02 42.14
N ASP A 116 22.21 14.41 40.86
CA ASP A 116 21.86 15.76 40.41
C ASP A 116 20.36 16.03 40.59
N PHE A 117 19.54 15.01 40.34
CA PHE A 117 18.10 15.00 40.61
C PHE A 117 17.71 13.81 41.48
N PRO A 118 17.94 13.87 42.81
CA PRO A 118 17.67 12.73 43.69
C PRO A 118 16.19 12.34 43.74
N GLN A 119 15.29 13.25 43.33
CA GLN A 119 13.85 12.99 43.25
C GLN A 119 13.23 13.65 42.03
N VAL A 120 12.46 12.87 41.26
CA VAL A 120 11.69 13.32 40.10
C VAL A 120 10.23 12.93 40.31
N TRP A 121 9.30 13.80 39.90
CA TRP A 121 7.85 13.57 40.02
C TRP A 121 7.16 14.21 38.80
N ALA A 122 5.85 13.99 38.65
CA ALA A 122 5.14 14.38 37.44
C ALA A 122 5.29 15.88 37.10
N THR A 123 5.32 16.78 38.08
CA THR A 123 5.49 18.23 37.84
C THR A 123 6.91 18.72 38.05
N HIS A 124 7.91 17.84 37.92
CA HIS A 124 9.32 18.21 38.02
C HIS A 124 9.78 18.96 36.74
N PRO A 125 10.61 20.03 36.84
CA PRO A 125 11.04 20.79 35.67
C PRO A 125 11.64 19.95 34.54
N ARG A 126 12.43 18.92 34.87
CA ARG A 126 12.99 18.00 33.86
C ARG A 126 11.94 17.19 33.12
N VAL A 127 10.84 16.81 33.78
CA VAL A 127 9.73 16.11 33.13
C VAL A 127 8.95 17.08 32.24
N ASP A 128 8.80 18.33 32.67
CA ASP A 128 8.19 19.38 31.86
C ASP A 128 9.03 19.70 30.60
N ASP A 129 10.37 19.64 30.69
CA ASP A 129 11.29 19.82 29.56
C ASP A 129 11.09 18.69 28.53
N ILE A 130 11.11 17.42 28.97
CA ILE A 130 10.88 16.25 28.10
C ILE A 130 9.48 16.29 27.47
N ARG A 131 8.44 16.71 28.22
CA ARG A 131 7.11 16.95 27.63
C ARG A 131 7.18 17.99 26.51
N GLY A 132 7.90 19.08 26.74
CA GLY A 132 8.02 20.17 25.76
C GLY A 132 8.63 19.71 24.44
N GLU A 133 9.58 18.79 24.51
CA GLU A 133 10.31 18.26 23.35
C GLU A 133 9.56 17.13 22.63
N HIS A 134 8.89 16.23 23.37
CA HIS A 134 8.30 15.00 22.82
C HIS A 134 6.76 14.94 22.85
N GLY A 135 6.10 15.97 23.39
CA GLY A 135 4.64 16.09 23.36
C GLY A 135 3.86 15.06 24.18
N ARG A 136 4.51 14.30 25.07
CA ARG A 136 3.89 13.30 25.95
C ARG A 136 3.39 13.90 27.26
N SER A 137 2.40 13.29 27.90
CA SER A 137 1.96 13.78 29.21
C SER A 137 3.02 13.51 30.29
N ASN A 138 3.02 14.33 31.34
CA ASN A 138 3.97 14.19 32.44
C ASN A 138 3.82 12.85 33.17
N GLU A 139 2.59 12.35 33.27
CA GLU A 139 2.29 11.06 33.87
C GLU A 139 2.82 9.89 33.03
N GLU A 140 2.68 9.96 31.70
CA GLU A 140 3.27 8.97 30.78
C GLU A 140 4.79 8.97 30.86
N ILE A 141 5.43 10.15 30.83
CA ILE A 141 6.89 10.27 30.95
C ILE A 141 7.37 9.67 32.27
N LEU A 142 6.71 9.98 33.39
CA LEU A 142 7.10 9.44 34.69
C LEU A 142 6.89 7.92 34.78
N TYR A 143 5.85 7.40 34.14
CA TYR A 143 5.61 5.95 34.06
C TYR A 143 6.69 5.27 33.22
N ASP A 144 6.97 5.78 32.03
CA ASP A 144 8.00 5.25 31.12
C ASP A 144 9.39 5.31 31.78
N LEU A 145 9.70 6.40 32.48
CA LEU A 145 10.95 6.57 33.22
C LEU A 145 11.10 5.52 34.33
N LYS A 146 10.03 5.23 35.08
CA LYS A 146 10.01 4.17 36.11
C LYS A 146 10.16 2.78 35.52
N GLN A 147 9.39 2.50 34.46
CA GLN A 147 9.44 1.21 33.77
C GLN A 147 10.84 0.96 33.22
N ARG A 148 11.43 1.96 32.57
CA ARG A 148 12.78 1.87 32.00
C ARG A 148 13.85 1.70 33.08
N ALA A 149 13.72 2.39 34.21
CA ALA A 149 14.60 2.18 35.36
C ALA A 149 14.49 0.75 35.94
N ALA A 150 13.28 0.19 35.95
CA ALA A 150 13.02 -1.19 36.37
C ALA A 150 13.60 -2.21 35.37
N ASP A 151 13.31 -2.05 34.08
CA ASP A 151 13.78 -2.92 32.99
C ASP A 151 15.32 -2.94 32.90
N GLN A 152 15.97 -1.84 33.25
CA GLN A 152 17.43 -1.70 33.27
C GLN A 152 18.06 -2.07 34.63
N GLU A 153 17.27 -2.48 35.62
CA GLU A 153 17.72 -2.82 36.98
C GLU A 153 18.56 -1.70 37.64
N ARG A 154 18.19 -0.44 37.43
CA ARG A 154 18.90 0.75 37.95
C ARG A 154 18.86 0.80 39.48
N ASP A 155 19.90 1.35 40.11
CA ASP A 155 19.99 1.47 41.59
C ASP A 155 19.19 2.67 42.10
N LEU A 156 17.90 2.69 41.76
CA LEU A 156 16.94 3.71 42.11
C LEU A 156 15.80 3.09 42.91
N LEU A 157 15.31 3.80 43.91
CA LEU A 157 14.19 3.39 44.74
C LEU A 157 12.88 3.96 44.19
N ASN A 158 11.75 3.30 44.47
CA ASN A 158 10.43 3.84 44.13
C ASN A 158 10.22 5.27 44.70
N THR A 159 10.85 5.59 45.84
CA THR A 159 10.77 6.92 46.46
C THR A 159 11.54 8.02 45.70
N ASN A 160 12.46 7.66 44.80
CA ASN A 160 13.12 8.61 43.90
C ASN A 160 12.15 9.17 42.84
N PHE A 161 11.04 8.48 42.58
CA PHE A 161 10.06 8.89 41.59
C PHE A 161 8.77 9.47 42.21
N MET A 162 8.87 9.95 43.46
CA MET A 162 7.77 10.52 44.23
C MET A 162 8.10 11.93 44.68
N GLN A 163 7.07 12.76 44.78
CA GLN A 163 7.21 14.08 45.41
C GLN A 163 7.71 13.92 46.86
N GLN A 164 8.60 14.82 47.28
CA GLN A 164 9.32 14.74 48.57
C GLN A 164 8.43 14.39 49.77
N MET A 165 7.26 15.02 49.91
CA MET A 165 6.33 14.75 51.01
C MET A 165 5.85 13.29 51.03
N HIS A 166 5.53 12.73 49.86
CA HIS A 166 5.10 11.34 49.70
C HIS A 166 6.26 10.37 49.89
N ALA A 167 7.43 10.69 49.31
CA ALA A 167 8.66 9.93 49.50
C ALA A 167 8.99 9.79 50.99
N ASP A 168 9.05 10.90 51.74
CA ASP A 168 9.37 10.89 53.17
C ASP A 168 8.38 10.07 54.00
N THR A 169 7.11 10.04 53.60
CA THR A 169 6.08 9.20 54.24
C THR A 169 6.38 7.72 54.02
N GLN A 170 6.74 7.33 52.79
CA GLN A 170 7.12 5.95 52.46
C GLN A 170 8.41 5.52 53.15
N ARG A 171 9.42 6.41 53.22
CA ARG A 171 10.68 6.14 53.96
C ARG A 171 10.42 5.86 55.43
N ARG A 172 9.59 6.67 56.09
CA ARG A 172 9.21 6.44 57.49
C ARG A 172 8.42 5.16 57.70
N ALA A 173 7.66 4.73 56.70
CA ALA A 173 6.94 3.47 56.72
C ALA A 173 7.84 2.25 56.43
N GLY A 174 9.09 2.45 56.03
CA GLY A 174 10.01 1.37 55.64
C GLY A 174 9.70 0.77 54.27
N ASN A 175 8.94 1.47 53.43
CA ASN A 175 8.53 1.04 52.09
C ASN A 175 9.53 1.50 51.02
N GLU A 176 10.82 1.57 51.37
CA GLU A 176 11.90 1.83 50.42
C GLU A 176 12.25 0.51 49.75
N GLN A 177 11.88 0.39 48.48
CA GLN A 177 12.16 -0.78 47.67
C GLN A 177 12.80 -0.32 46.35
N PRO A 178 13.73 -1.12 45.79
CA PRO A 178 14.24 -0.93 44.44
C PRO A 178 13.09 -0.79 43.45
N VAL A 179 13.24 0.10 42.48
CA VAL A 179 12.19 0.37 41.48
C VAL A 179 11.86 -0.89 40.67
N ALA A 180 12.86 -1.73 40.35
CA ALA A 180 12.68 -3.02 39.69
C ALA A 180 11.71 -3.94 40.45
N GLU A 181 11.90 -4.09 41.76
CA GLU A 181 11.03 -4.93 42.61
C GLU A 181 9.63 -4.33 42.78
N ALA A 182 9.54 -2.99 42.86
CA ALA A 182 8.27 -2.29 43.02
C ALA A 182 7.40 -2.33 41.75
N PHE A 183 8.01 -2.37 40.56
CA PHE A 183 7.31 -2.40 39.28
C PHE A 183 6.77 -3.81 38.96
N ASP A 184 7.56 -4.85 39.22
CA ASP A 184 7.15 -6.25 39.06
C ASP A 184 6.03 -6.67 40.03
N GLY A 185 6.01 -6.08 41.23
CA GLY A 185 5.00 -6.34 42.25
C GLY A 185 3.59 -5.81 41.94
N ASP A 186 3.46 -4.84 41.03
CA ASP A 186 2.17 -4.22 40.64
C ASP A 186 1.51 -4.95 39.44
N GLY A 187 2.25 -5.81 38.74
CA GLY A 187 1.78 -6.60 37.60
C GLY A 187 1.32 -8.03 37.92
N GLY A 188 1.31 -8.41 39.20
CA GLY A 188 1.19 -9.79 39.67
C GLY A 188 -0.16 -10.22 40.26
N ASP A 189 -1.27 -9.54 39.96
CA ASP A 189 -2.61 -10.01 40.33
C ASP A 189 -3.56 -9.90 39.12
N ALA A 190 -3.78 -11.04 38.47
CA ALA A 190 -4.83 -11.27 37.47
C ALA A 190 -5.81 -12.34 37.98
#